data_AF-E1IDD3-F1
#
_entry.id   AF-E1IDD3-F1
#
_cell.length_a   1.000
_cell.length_b   1.000
_cell.length_c   1.000
_cell.angle_alpha   90.00
_cell.angle_beta   90.00
_cell.angle_gamma   90.00
#
_symmetry.space_group_name_H-M   'P 1'
#
loop_
_entity.id
_entity.type
_entity.pdbx_description
1 polymer ?
#
loop_
_entity_poly.entity_id
_entity_poly.type
_entity_poly.pdbx_seq_one_letter_code
_entity_poly.pdbx_strand_id
1 'polypeptide(L)'
;MYSIPDTSILFILGETLKTQQIAQQLRSEAAKVLVGQEDAFDMLFVAMLSGGHVLLEGPPGTAKTLMAKTLARLTQAEFRRVQFTPDLMPSDVVGTQIFEMGTSQFRLRKGPIFTQVLLGDEINRAPAKTQSALLEAMEERQVTIEGQRLPLPDPFFVVATQNPIEYEGTYPLPEAQLDRFLFKLLIDYAPQEVEIEVLRRYHAGFDARQLEAVTLQPVIGPAELAACRSEIAQVQVEEGVLRYITAIAQESRKSPDLTLGASARASIALFQTARAYAALQGRSFVVPDDVKLLAKPVYRHRIMLRPEAEIEGLTPDAAIARLLGRLEVPR
;
A
#
# COMPACT_ATOMS: atom_id res chain seq x y z
N MET A 1 -52.36 -1.06 -8.62
CA MET A 1 -51.89 -2.31 -9.23
C MET A 1 -50.92 -1.95 -10.35
N TYR A 2 -49.64 -1.75 -10.01
CA TYR A 2 -48.50 -1.90 -10.91
C TYR A 2 -47.31 -2.20 -9.99
N SER A 3 -46.76 -3.38 -10.18
CA SER A 3 -45.75 -4.04 -9.35
C SER A 3 -44.44 -3.27 -9.41
N ILE A 4 -43.89 -2.94 -8.24
CA ILE A 4 -42.46 -2.71 -8.08
C ILE A 4 -41.80 -4.08 -8.26
N PRO A 5 -40.79 -4.26 -9.13
CA PRO A 5 -40.08 -5.52 -9.18
C PRO A 5 -39.17 -5.61 -7.95
N ASP A 6 -39.42 -6.64 -7.13
CA ASP A 6 -38.54 -7.12 -6.08
C ASP A 6 -37.16 -7.48 -6.65
N THR A 7 -36.18 -6.60 -6.47
CA THR A 7 -34.75 -6.89 -6.67
C THR A 7 -34.08 -7.47 -5.42
N SER A 8 -34.88 -7.91 -4.43
CA SER A 8 -34.41 -8.29 -3.10
C SER A 8 -34.12 -9.80 -2.92
N ILE A 9 -34.34 -10.67 -3.92
CA ILE A 9 -34.29 -12.14 -3.71
C ILE A 9 -33.59 -12.86 -4.86
N LEU A 10 -32.30 -12.56 -5.08
CA LEU A 10 -31.43 -13.44 -5.89
C LEU A 10 -29.99 -13.51 -5.38
N PHE A 11 -29.83 -13.45 -4.05
CA PHE A 11 -28.52 -13.51 -3.38
C PHE A 11 -28.17 -14.85 -2.74
N ILE A 12 -28.88 -15.94 -3.06
CA ILE A 12 -28.58 -17.26 -2.47
C ILE A 12 -28.51 -18.30 -3.58
N LEU A 13 -27.27 -18.73 -3.86
CA LEU A 13 -26.79 -20.07 -4.24
C LEU A 13 -25.62 -19.99 -5.26
N GLY A 14 -24.37 -19.96 -4.78
CA GLY A 14 -23.32 -20.75 -5.44
C GLY A 14 -22.15 -20.08 -6.17
N GLU A 15 -21.94 -18.76 -6.15
CA GLU A 15 -20.65 -18.19 -6.59
C GLU A 15 -19.79 -17.85 -5.37
N THR A 16 -18.68 -18.57 -5.21
CA THR A 16 -17.70 -18.29 -4.17
C THR A 16 -17.10 -16.90 -4.40
N LEU A 17 -16.99 -16.09 -3.34
CA LEU A 17 -16.34 -14.78 -3.38
C LEU A 17 -14.94 -14.91 -3.99
N LYS A 18 -14.73 -14.33 -5.18
CA LYS A 18 -13.48 -14.46 -5.94
C LYS A 18 -12.31 -13.87 -5.15
N THR A 19 -12.55 -12.74 -4.46
CA THR A 19 -11.50 -12.01 -3.75
C THR A 19 -10.86 -12.82 -2.62
N GLN A 20 -11.64 -13.54 -1.81
CA GLN A 20 -11.10 -14.38 -0.73
C GLN A 20 -10.27 -15.55 -1.28
N GLN A 21 -10.78 -16.25 -2.30
CA GLN A 21 -10.07 -17.40 -2.89
C GLN A 21 -8.74 -16.97 -3.50
N ILE A 22 -8.75 -15.86 -4.23
CA ILE A 22 -7.56 -15.23 -4.80
C ILE A 22 -6.57 -14.86 -3.69
N ALA A 23 -7.04 -14.25 -2.61
CA ALA A 23 -6.19 -13.88 -1.49
C ALA A 23 -5.52 -15.10 -0.84
N GLN A 24 -6.27 -16.19 -0.64
CA GLN A 24 -5.73 -17.44 -0.10
C GLN A 24 -4.69 -18.06 -1.04
N GLN A 25 -4.95 -18.06 -2.34
CA GLN A 25 -4.01 -18.54 -3.36
C GLN A 25 -2.74 -17.67 -3.41
N LEU A 26 -2.90 -16.34 -3.39
CA LEU A 26 -1.80 -15.39 -3.30
C LEU A 26 -0.94 -15.63 -2.06
N ARG A 27 -1.57 -15.81 -0.90
CA ARG A 27 -0.86 -16.09 0.36
C ARG A 27 -0.11 -17.42 0.28
N SER A 28 -0.74 -18.47 -0.26
CA SER A 28 -0.13 -19.79 -0.44
C SER A 28 1.09 -19.74 -1.38
N GLU A 29 0.99 -19.03 -2.50
CA GLU A 29 2.11 -18.89 -3.43
C GLU A 29 3.22 -18.00 -2.84
N ALA A 30 2.85 -16.90 -2.17
CA ALA A 30 3.80 -16.01 -1.53
C ALA A 30 4.57 -16.69 -0.38
N ALA A 31 3.94 -17.60 0.38
CA ALA A 31 4.56 -18.36 1.47
C ALA A 31 5.72 -19.26 1.02
N LYS A 32 5.84 -19.55 -0.29
CA LYS A 32 6.99 -20.28 -0.85
C LYS A 32 8.28 -19.46 -0.77
N VAL A 33 8.18 -18.13 -0.79
CA VAL A 33 9.33 -17.21 -0.82
C VAL A 33 9.39 -16.26 0.38
N LEU A 34 8.24 -15.87 0.93
CA LEU A 34 8.12 -15.05 2.11
C LEU A 34 7.92 -15.94 3.34
N VAL A 35 8.61 -15.62 4.43
CA VAL A 35 8.47 -16.30 5.72
C VAL A 35 8.16 -15.24 6.78
N GLY A 36 7.05 -15.38 7.51
CA GLY A 36 6.69 -14.48 8.60
C GLY A 36 6.34 -13.05 8.16
N GLN A 37 5.86 -12.87 6.92
CA GLN A 37 5.48 -11.58 6.34
C GLN A 37 4.06 -11.61 5.76
N GLU A 38 3.22 -12.55 6.21
CA GLU A 38 1.88 -12.80 5.68
C GLU A 38 0.97 -11.59 5.83
N ASP A 39 0.92 -11.00 7.03
CA ASP A 39 0.08 -9.83 7.31
C ASP A 39 0.48 -8.62 6.46
N ALA A 40 1.79 -8.35 6.37
CA ALA A 40 2.28 -7.23 5.57
C ALA A 40 2.02 -7.45 4.07
N PHE A 41 2.09 -8.70 3.60
CA PHE A 41 1.78 -9.06 2.22
C PHE A 41 0.28 -8.88 1.90
N ASP A 42 -0.60 -9.29 2.80
CA ASP A 42 -2.03 -9.04 2.68
C ASP A 42 -2.33 -7.54 2.63
N MET A 43 -1.66 -6.73 3.45
CA MET A 43 -1.83 -5.26 3.43
C MET A 43 -1.36 -4.64 2.11
N LEU A 44 -0.31 -5.16 1.47
CA LEU A 44 0.08 -4.73 0.12
C LEU A 44 -1.04 -5.02 -0.89
N PHE A 45 -1.63 -6.21 -0.81
CA PHE A 45 -2.70 -6.59 -1.73
C PHE A 45 -3.99 -5.78 -1.50
N VAL A 46 -4.36 -5.57 -0.23
CA VAL A 46 -5.45 -4.65 0.15
C VAL A 46 -5.21 -3.27 -0.44
N ALA A 47 -4.00 -2.72 -0.31
CA ALA A 47 -3.69 -1.40 -0.86
C ALA A 47 -3.80 -1.34 -2.39
N MET A 48 -3.33 -2.38 -3.08
CA MET A 48 -3.42 -2.49 -4.54
C MET A 48 -4.88 -2.54 -5.02
N LEU A 49 -5.74 -3.28 -4.30
CA LEU A 49 -7.18 -3.37 -4.58
C LEU A 49 -7.89 -2.05 -4.26
N SER A 50 -7.51 -1.37 -3.19
CA SER A 50 -8.03 -0.03 -2.84
C SER A 50 -7.47 1.08 -3.74
N GLY A 51 -6.53 0.78 -4.65
CA GLY A 51 -5.94 1.76 -5.56
C GLY A 51 -5.05 2.79 -4.86
N GLY A 52 -4.51 2.46 -3.69
CA GLY A 52 -3.58 3.31 -2.97
C GLY A 52 -2.15 2.80 -3.04
N HIS A 53 -1.23 3.50 -2.38
CA HIS A 53 0.21 3.20 -2.39
C HIS A 53 0.71 2.87 -0.99
N VAL A 54 1.83 2.17 -0.89
CA VAL A 54 2.36 1.72 0.40
C VAL A 54 3.77 2.24 0.63
N LEU A 55 4.01 2.71 1.84
CA LEU A 55 5.33 3.02 2.38
C LEU A 55 5.74 1.90 3.36
N LEU A 56 6.79 1.17 3.03
CA LEU A 56 7.39 0.14 3.88
C LEU A 56 8.57 0.73 4.64
N GLU A 57 8.44 0.89 5.96
CA GLU A 57 9.51 1.38 6.82
C GLU A 57 10.09 0.23 7.64
N GLY A 58 11.42 0.13 7.68
CA GLY A 58 12.10 -0.89 8.47
C GLY A 58 13.57 -1.04 8.10
N PRO A 59 14.36 -1.77 8.90
CA PRO A 59 15.79 -1.94 8.68
C PRO A 59 16.11 -2.68 7.37
N PRO A 60 17.34 -2.59 6.85
CA PRO A 60 17.75 -3.33 5.66
C PRO A 60 17.63 -4.85 5.90
N GLY A 61 17.32 -5.60 4.84
CA GLY A 61 17.22 -7.06 4.89
C GLY A 61 15.85 -7.63 5.30
N THR A 62 14.84 -6.80 5.58
CA THR A 62 13.50 -7.27 6.01
C THR A 62 12.55 -7.67 4.87
N ALA A 63 13.07 -8.28 3.80
CA ALA A 63 12.28 -8.80 2.66
C ALA A 63 11.35 -7.81 1.92
N LYS A 64 11.40 -6.50 2.19
CA LYS A 64 10.55 -5.46 1.54
C LYS A 64 10.55 -5.54 0.01
N THR A 65 11.74 -5.59 -0.59
CA THR A 65 11.92 -5.74 -2.05
C THR A 65 11.32 -7.05 -2.56
N LEU A 66 11.49 -8.14 -1.80
CA LEU A 66 10.99 -9.47 -2.15
C LEU A 66 9.46 -9.48 -2.14
N MET A 67 8.82 -8.84 -1.18
CA MET A 67 7.36 -8.73 -1.09
C MET A 67 6.76 -8.03 -2.32
N ALA A 68 7.30 -6.85 -2.68
CA ALA A 68 6.82 -6.09 -3.84
C ALA A 68 6.99 -6.88 -5.16
N LYS A 69 8.16 -7.52 -5.35
CA LYS A 69 8.45 -8.35 -6.52
C LYS A 69 7.54 -9.58 -6.59
N THR A 70 7.28 -10.21 -5.44
CA THR A 70 6.39 -11.37 -5.32
C THR A 70 4.96 -10.98 -5.70
N LEU A 71 4.43 -9.88 -5.15
CA LEU A 71 3.09 -9.40 -5.48
C LEU A 71 2.95 -9.12 -6.98
N ALA A 72 3.92 -8.42 -7.58
CA ALA A 72 3.89 -8.13 -9.01
C ALA A 72 3.86 -9.42 -9.87
N ARG A 73 4.68 -10.41 -9.53
CA ARG A 73 4.71 -11.69 -10.25
C ARG A 73 3.39 -12.47 -10.11
N LEU A 74 2.83 -12.51 -8.91
CA LEU A 74 1.58 -13.24 -8.67
C LEU A 74 0.35 -12.54 -9.29
N THR A 75 0.44 -11.23 -9.51
CA THR A 75 -0.61 -10.41 -10.16
C THR A 75 -0.38 -10.18 -11.67
N GLN A 76 0.64 -10.84 -12.24
CA GLN A 76 1.07 -10.66 -13.63
C GLN A 76 1.34 -9.20 -14.01
N ALA A 77 1.72 -8.39 -13.02
CA ALA A 77 1.95 -6.97 -13.21
C ALA A 77 3.38 -6.70 -13.72
N GLU A 78 3.53 -5.76 -14.66
CA GLU A 78 4.85 -5.25 -14.99
C GLU A 78 5.49 -4.64 -13.73
N PHE A 79 6.73 -5.04 -13.45
CA PHE A 79 7.48 -4.59 -12.29
C PHE A 79 8.69 -3.76 -12.72
N ARG A 80 8.88 -2.61 -12.08
CA ARG A 80 10.15 -1.86 -12.15
C ARG A 80 10.61 -1.46 -10.77
N ARG A 81 11.94 -1.38 -10.63
CA ARG A 81 12.60 -0.91 -9.41
C ARG A 81 13.40 0.34 -9.71
N VAL A 82 13.30 1.32 -8.82
CA VAL A 82 14.12 2.53 -8.82
C VAL A 82 14.78 2.63 -7.46
N GLN A 83 16.10 2.71 -7.46
CA GLN A 83 16.87 3.05 -6.27
C GLN A 83 16.92 4.56 -6.15
N PHE A 84 16.44 5.11 -5.05
CA PHE A 84 16.50 6.54 -4.79
C PHE A 84 17.90 6.87 -4.25
N THR A 85 18.55 7.83 -4.90
CA THR A 85 19.90 8.29 -4.58
C THR A 85 19.94 9.81 -4.57
N PRO A 86 20.93 10.45 -3.90
CA PRO A 86 21.00 11.91 -3.81
C PRO A 86 21.14 12.63 -5.15
N ASP A 87 21.63 11.94 -6.17
CA ASP A 87 21.84 12.44 -7.54
C ASP A 87 20.67 12.13 -8.49
N LEU A 88 19.66 11.37 -8.05
CA LEU A 88 18.53 10.99 -8.89
C LEU A 88 17.69 12.22 -9.27
N MET A 89 17.49 12.44 -10.57
CA MET A 89 16.72 13.58 -11.07
C MET A 89 15.24 13.19 -11.33
N PRO A 90 14.30 14.16 -11.30
CA PRO A 90 12.90 13.90 -11.64
C PRO A 90 12.72 13.23 -13.03
N SER A 91 13.55 13.63 -14.00
CA SER A 91 13.55 13.06 -15.36
C SER A 91 13.95 11.60 -15.42
N ASP A 92 14.76 11.12 -14.47
CA ASP A 92 15.17 9.71 -14.41
C ASP A 92 14.03 8.81 -13.92
N VAL A 93 13.07 9.39 -13.19
CA VAL A 93 11.88 8.71 -12.67
C VAL A 93 10.72 8.81 -13.67
N VAL A 94 10.41 10.04 -14.11
CA VAL A 94 9.26 10.33 -14.97
C VAL A 94 9.56 10.04 -16.43
N GLY A 95 10.77 10.34 -16.89
CA GLY A 95 11.16 10.31 -18.30
C GLY A 95 11.45 11.70 -18.85
N THR A 96 11.96 11.75 -20.07
CA THR A 96 12.35 12.98 -20.75
C THR A 96 12.29 12.82 -22.27
N GLN A 97 12.36 13.91 -23.02
CA GLN A 97 12.56 13.86 -24.47
C GLN A 97 14.06 13.88 -24.80
N ILE A 98 14.50 12.90 -25.57
CA ILE A 98 15.89 12.81 -26.05
C ILE A 98 15.93 13.18 -27.53
N PHE A 99 16.92 13.98 -27.93
CA PHE A 99 17.15 14.29 -29.34
C PHE A 99 17.96 13.16 -29.99
N GLU A 100 17.36 12.43 -30.93
CA GLU A 100 18.04 11.39 -31.69
C GLU A 100 18.73 12.01 -32.91
N MET A 101 20.07 12.09 -32.88
CA MET A 101 20.84 12.71 -33.97
C MET A 101 20.62 12.03 -35.33
N GLY A 102 20.38 10.71 -35.36
CA GLY A 102 20.18 9.97 -36.61
C GLY A 102 18.87 10.31 -37.34
N THR A 103 17.82 10.63 -36.60
CA THR A 103 16.49 10.98 -37.15
C THR A 103 16.24 12.48 -37.12
N SER A 104 17.09 13.26 -36.42
CA SER A 104 16.88 14.68 -36.12
C SER A 104 15.53 14.96 -35.47
N GLN A 105 15.03 14.00 -34.67
CA GLN A 105 13.73 14.06 -34.00
C GLN A 105 13.89 13.94 -32.50
N PHE A 106 13.00 14.60 -31.76
CA PHE A 106 12.84 14.39 -30.33
C PHE A 106 12.00 13.14 -30.10
N ARG A 107 12.55 12.16 -29.38
CA ARG A 107 11.85 10.95 -28.98
C ARG A 107 11.61 10.95 -27.48
N LEU A 108 10.39 10.63 -27.09
CA LEU A 108 10.04 10.42 -25.70
C LEU A 108 10.71 9.16 -25.16
N ARG A 109 11.56 9.31 -24.14
CA ARG A 109 12.09 8.23 -23.32
C ARG A 109 11.27 8.15 -22.03
N LYS A 110 10.34 7.20 -21.98
CA LYS A 110 9.52 6.92 -20.78
C LYS A 110 10.40 6.48 -19.61
N GLY A 111 10.18 7.06 -18.43
CA GLY A 111 10.84 6.66 -17.19
C GLY A 111 10.32 5.33 -16.61
N PRO A 112 10.92 4.86 -15.52
CA PRO A 112 10.52 3.65 -14.80
C PRO A 112 9.12 3.72 -14.18
N ILE A 113 8.51 4.89 -13.98
CA ILE A 113 7.13 4.98 -13.46
C ILE A 113 6.08 4.41 -14.42
N PHE A 114 6.40 4.27 -15.71
CA PHE A 114 5.50 3.65 -16.69
C PHE A 114 5.54 2.12 -16.54
N THR A 115 4.94 1.63 -15.46
CA THR A 115 4.85 0.23 -15.06
C THR A 115 3.59 0.03 -14.21
N GLN A 116 3.24 -1.21 -13.86
CA GLN A 116 2.07 -1.47 -13.02
C GLN A 116 2.44 -1.54 -11.53
N VAL A 117 3.60 -2.11 -11.20
CA VAL A 117 4.15 -2.13 -9.84
C VAL A 117 5.52 -1.48 -9.84
N LEU A 118 5.65 -0.37 -9.13
CA LEU A 118 6.91 0.36 -8.95
C LEU A 118 7.41 0.17 -7.54
N LEU A 119 8.62 -0.38 -7.39
CA LEU A 119 9.37 -0.34 -6.13
C LEU A 119 10.31 0.87 -6.12
N GLY A 120 10.03 1.84 -5.25
CA GLY A 120 10.93 2.96 -4.97
C GLY A 120 11.74 2.69 -3.70
N ASP A 121 12.96 2.19 -3.85
CA ASP A 121 13.81 1.85 -2.71
C ASP A 121 14.44 3.10 -2.12
N GLU A 122 14.39 3.25 -0.78
CA GLU A 122 15.02 4.32 -0.01
C GLU A 122 14.59 5.72 -0.46
N ILE A 123 13.28 5.95 -0.60
CA ILE A 123 12.71 7.20 -1.12
C ILE A 123 13.23 8.46 -0.40
N ASN A 124 13.60 8.32 0.89
CA ASN A 124 14.20 9.38 1.70
C ASN A 124 15.64 9.75 1.28
N ARG A 125 16.30 9.05 0.36
CA ARG A 125 17.65 9.41 -0.12
C ARG A 125 17.66 10.35 -1.31
N ALA A 126 16.54 10.51 -2.02
CA ALA A 126 16.49 11.44 -3.15
C ALA A 126 16.07 12.85 -2.72
N PRO A 127 16.48 13.89 -3.48
CA PRO A 127 16.04 15.26 -3.23
C PRO A 127 14.51 15.43 -3.29
N ALA A 128 13.99 16.42 -2.57
CA ALA A 128 12.56 16.71 -2.48
C ALA A 128 11.87 16.91 -3.85
N LYS A 129 12.59 17.41 -4.87
CA LYS A 129 12.07 17.56 -6.23
C LYS A 129 11.76 16.22 -6.90
N THR A 130 12.65 15.23 -6.71
CA THR A 130 12.49 13.88 -7.27
C THR A 130 11.41 13.10 -6.55
N GLN A 131 11.34 13.24 -5.22
CA GLN A 131 10.23 12.71 -4.41
C GLN A 131 8.89 13.28 -4.89
N SER A 132 8.81 14.61 -5.09
CA SER A 132 7.59 15.29 -5.52
C SER A 132 7.11 14.79 -6.88
N ALA A 133 8.01 14.53 -7.83
CA ALA A 133 7.65 14.01 -9.15
C ALA A 133 6.99 12.62 -9.09
N LEU A 134 7.48 11.73 -8.22
CA LEU A 134 6.83 10.43 -7.99
C LEU A 134 5.45 10.61 -7.33
N LEU A 135 5.37 11.47 -6.32
CA LEU A 135 4.14 11.69 -5.53
C LEU A 135 3.03 12.38 -6.34
N GLU A 136 3.40 13.25 -7.27
CA GLU A 136 2.47 13.82 -8.25
C GLU A 136 1.94 12.73 -9.18
N ALA A 137 2.81 11.87 -9.71
CA ALA A 137 2.42 10.73 -10.54
C ALA A 137 1.48 9.75 -9.81
N MET A 138 1.70 9.55 -8.50
CA MET A 138 0.83 8.76 -7.62
C MET A 138 -0.59 9.35 -7.49
N GLU A 139 -0.69 10.66 -7.28
CA GLU A 139 -1.99 11.32 -7.10
C GLU A 139 -2.75 11.46 -8.44
N GLU A 140 -2.05 11.92 -9.48
CA GLU A 140 -2.66 12.25 -10.77
C GLU A 140 -2.85 11.03 -11.69
N ARG A 141 -2.14 9.92 -11.43
CA ARG A 141 -2.10 8.71 -12.27
C ARG A 141 -1.73 8.99 -13.74
N GLN A 142 -1.05 10.10 -13.97
CA GLN A 142 -0.52 10.54 -15.25
C GLN A 142 0.71 11.40 -14.99
N VAL A 143 1.51 11.62 -16.02
CA VAL A 143 2.62 12.58 -15.98
C VAL A 143 2.59 13.49 -17.19
N THR A 144 3.11 14.70 -17.01
CA THR A 144 3.29 15.65 -18.12
C THR A 144 4.77 15.75 -18.46
N ILE A 145 5.14 15.42 -19.70
CA ILE A 145 6.50 15.53 -20.20
C ILE A 145 6.47 16.45 -21.41
N GLU A 146 7.13 17.61 -21.32
CA GLU A 146 7.19 18.63 -22.39
C GLU A 146 5.78 18.99 -22.93
N GLY A 147 4.82 19.21 -22.03
CA GLY A 147 3.44 19.56 -22.37
C GLY A 147 2.55 18.40 -22.82
N GLN A 148 3.08 17.19 -23.03
CA GLN A 148 2.29 16.01 -23.35
C GLN A 148 1.87 15.28 -22.07
N ARG A 149 0.56 15.13 -21.87
CA ARG A 149 -0.01 14.30 -20.80
C ARG A 149 0.01 12.83 -21.20
N LEU A 150 0.56 11.99 -20.33
CA LEU A 150 0.75 10.57 -20.55
C LEU A 150 0.15 9.80 -19.37
N PRO A 151 -0.90 8.99 -19.59
CA PRO A 151 -1.49 8.19 -18.51
C PRO A 151 -0.53 7.07 -18.09
N LEU A 152 -0.57 6.72 -16.81
CA LEU A 152 0.14 5.56 -16.26
C LEU A 152 -0.68 4.28 -16.47
N PRO A 153 -0.03 3.11 -16.55
CA PRO A 153 -0.75 1.83 -16.66
C PRO A 153 -1.69 1.58 -15.46
N ASP A 154 -2.83 0.92 -15.68
CA ASP A 154 -3.69 0.44 -14.58
C ASP A 154 -3.47 -1.07 -14.37
N PRO A 155 -3.30 -1.55 -13.12
CA PRO A 155 -3.09 -0.74 -11.90
C PRO A 155 -1.73 -0.04 -11.91
N PHE A 156 -1.66 1.20 -11.41
CA PHE A 156 -0.39 1.85 -11.04
C PHE A 156 -0.24 1.77 -9.51
N PHE A 157 0.68 0.95 -9.04
CA PHE A 157 0.89 0.65 -7.62
C PHE A 157 2.34 0.90 -7.21
N VAL A 158 2.55 1.91 -6.37
CA VAL A 158 3.86 2.24 -5.80
C VAL A 158 4.02 1.60 -4.43
N VAL A 159 5.11 0.86 -4.26
CA VAL A 159 5.67 0.44 -2.98
C VAL A 159 6.96 1.22 -2.77
N ALA A 160 6.97 2.17 -1.85
CA ALA A 160 8.17 2.91 -1.47
C ALA A 160 8.77 2.28 -0.21
N THR A 161 10.10 2.29 -0.06
CA THR A 161 10.77 1.85 1.17
C THR A 161 11.51 3.00 1.84
N GLN A 162 11.61 2.93 3.16
CA GLN A 162 12.43 3.85 3.97
C GLN A 162 13.20 3.06 5.03
N ASN A 163 14.46 3.43 5.20
CA ASN A 163 15.30 2.95 6.29
C ASN A 163 15.39 4.04 7.37
N PRO A 164 14.89 3.81 8.60
CA PRO A 164 14.86 4.85 9.63
C PRO A 164 16.24 5.14 10.27
N ILE A 165 17.25 4.29 10.03
CA ILE A 165 18.56 4.36 10.73
C ILE A 165 19.59 5.22 9.97
N GLU A 166 19.33 5.56 8.71
CA GLU A 166 20.25 6.40 7.92
C GLU A 166 20.04 7.88 8.26
N TYR A 167 21.01 8.49 8.95
CA TYR A 167 20.97 9.91 9.33
C TYR A 167 21.73 10.82 8.36
N GLU A 168 22.64 10.27 7.54
CA GLU A 168 23.42 11.06 6.58
C GLU A 168 22.81 11.03 5.18
N GLY A 169 22.60 12.20 4.59
CA GLY A 169 22.14 12.33 3.20
C GLY A 169 20.67 11.98 2.98
N THR A 170 19.84 11.98 4.04
CA THR A 170 18.40 11.73 3.92
C THR A 170 17.58 13.02 3.93
N TYR A 171 16.57 13.06 3.07
CA TYR A 171 15.55 14.08 2.94
C TYR A 171 14.22 13.48 3.45
N PRO A 172 13.76 13.83 4.66
CA PRO A 172 12.51 13.31 5.18
C PRO A 172 11.34 13.76 4.29
N LEU A 173 10.36 12.88 4.10
CA LEU A 173 9.13 13.23 3.42
C LEU A 173 8.30 14.16 4.33
N PRO A 174 7.93 15.37 3.87
CA PRO A 174 6.95 16.20 4.55
C PRO A 174 5.63 15.44 4.78
N GLU A 175 4.87 15.81 5.80
CA GLU A 175 3.63 15.15 6.20
C GLU A 175 2.58 15.19 5.08
N ALA A 176 2.52 16.32 4.36
CA ALA A 176 1.67 16.47 3.19
C ALA A 176 2.02 15.47 2.06
N GLN A 177 3.26 15.01 2.00
CA GLN A 177 3.71 13.98 1.06
C GLN A 177 3.38 12.58 1.57
N LEU A 178 3.62 12.32 2.86
CA LEU A 178 3.26 11.06 3.50
C LEU A 178 1.75 10.76 3.37
N ASP A 179 0.87 11.76 3.48
CA ASP A 179 -0.58 11.59 3.38
C ASP A 179 -1.06 10.94 2.05
N ARG A 180 -0.24 10.99 0.99
CA ARG A 180 -0.51 10.34 -0.31
C ARG A 180 -0.33 8.82 -0.28
N PHE A 181 0.38 8.27 0.70
CA PHE A 181 0.46 6.83 0.90
C PHE A 181 -0.77 6.35 1.64
N LEU A 182 -1.43 5.30 1.13
CA LEU A 182 -2.58 4.70 1.79
C LEU A 182 -2.17 4.09 3.12
N PHE A 183 -1.10 3.28 3.10
CA PHE A 183 -0.52 2.67 4.29
C PHE A 183 0.94 3.07 4.47
N LYS A 184 1.33 3.26 5.73
CA LYS A 184 2.71 3.10 6.19
C LYS A 184 2.77 1.79 6.96
N LEU A 185 3.50 0.79 6.48
CA LEU A 185 3.70 -0.49 7.16
C LEU A 185 5.08 -0.52 7.81
N LEU A 186 5.13 -0.86 9.10
CA LEU A 186 6.38 -1.05 9.83
C LEU A 186 6.77 -2.52 9.73
N ILE A 187 7.97 -2.80 9.22
CA ILE A 187 8.52 -4.15 9.09
C ILE A 187 9.77 -4.24 9.95
N ASP A 188 9.70 -4.99 11.04
CA ASP A 188 10.84 -5.20 11.94
C ASP A 188 11.65 -6.44 11.54
N TYR A 189 12.77 -6.67 12.22
CA TYR A 189 13.50 -7.93 12.14
C TYR A 189 12.59 -9.10 12.51
N ALA A 190 12.78 -10.20 11.79
CA ALA A 190 11.96 -11.38 11.99
C ALA A 190 12.34 -12.05 13.33
N PRO A 191 11.38 -12.68 14.02
CA PRO A 191 11.70 -13.51 15.17
C PRO A 191 12.69 -14.62 14.81
N GLN A 192 13.47 -15.09 15.78
CA GLN A 192 14.50 -16.12 15.58
C GLN A 192 14.00 -17.34 14.79
N GLU A 193 12.79 -17.83 15.06
CA GLU A 193 12.24 -19.01 14.36
C GLU A 193 12.01 -18.75 12.86
N VAL A 194 11.61 -17.54 12.50
CA VAL A 194 11.45 -17.12 11.10
C VAL A 194 12.82 -17.01 10.44
N GLU A 195 13.81 -16.45 11.12
CA GLU A 195 15.18 -16.38 10.59
C GLU A 195 15.79 -17.77 10.38
N ILE A 196 15.59 -18.70 11.32
CA ILE A 196 16.02 -20.09 11.19
C ILE A 196 15.39 -20.73 9.94
N GLU A 197 14.10 -20.51 9.70
CA GLU A 197 13.42 -21.03 8.52
C GLU A 197 13.97 -20.42 7.22
N VAL A 198 14.25 -19.11 7.20
CA VAL A 198 14.92 -18.47 6.06
C VAL A 198 16.30 -19.10 5.80
N LEU A 199 17.09 -19.35 6.85
CA LEU A 199 18.39 -20.01 6.74
C LEU A 199 18.28 -21.46 6.24
N ARG A 200 17.27 -22.21 6.69
CA ARG A 200 17.01 -23.58 6.20
C ARG A 200 16.69 -23.59 4.72
N ARG A 201 15.83 -22.68 4.26
CA ARG A 201 15.50 -22.54 2.82
C ARG A 201 16.73 -22.14 2.01
N TYR A 202 17.51 -21.19 2.53
CA TYR A 202 18.74 -20.77 1.88
C TYR A 202 19.75 -21.92 1.74
N HIS A 203 19.94 -22.71 2.80
CA HIS A 203 20.78 -23.90 2.76
C HIS A 203 20.28 -24.96 1.77
N ALA A 204 18.95 -25.08 1.61
CA ALA A 204 18.31 -25.96 0.62
C ALA A 204 18.39 -25.41 -0.82
N GLY A 205 19.03 -24.25 -1.05
CA GLY A 205 19.27 -23.67 -2.37
C GLY A 205 18.31 -22.55 -2.79
N PHE A 206 17.44 -22.06 -1.89
CA PHE A 206 16.62 -20.89 -2.16
C PHE A 206 17.42 -19.59 -2.07
N ASP A 207 17.44 -18.79 -3.12
CA ASP A 207 18.02 -17.43 -3.09
C ASP A 207 16.95 -16.40 -3.44
N ALA A 208 16.63 -15.51 -2.48
CA ALA A 208 15.69 -14.42 -2.67
C ALA A 208 16.08 -13.46 -3.81
N ARG A 209 17.37 -13.38 -4.16
CA ARG A 209 17.86 -12.58 -5.30
C ARG A 209 17.47 -13.20 -6.63
N GLN A 210 17.25 -14.51 -6.65
CA GLN A 210 16.91 -15.31 -7.81
C GLN A 210 15.45 -15.79 -7.73
N LEU A 211 14.52 -14.86 -7.49
CA LEU A 211 13.08 -15.16 -7.53
C LEU A 211 12.68 -15.82 -8.87
N GLU A 212 13.42 -15.55 -9.94
CA GLU A 212 13.28 -16.19 -11.25
C GLU A 212 13.46 -17.72 -11.20
N ALA A 213 14.35 -18.22 -10.33
CA ALA A 213 14.59 -19.64 -10.14
C ALA A 213 13.45 -20.33 -9.38
N VAL A 214 12.61 -19.56 -8.70
CA VAL A 214 11.45 -20.09 -7.97
C VAL A 214 10.24 -20.04 -8.90
N THR A 215 9.65 -21.21 -9.16
CA THR A 215 8.42 -21.31 -9.96
C THR A 215 7.22 -20.85 -9.14
N LEU A 216 7.01 -19.53 -9.07
CA LEU A 216 5.75 -18.94 -8.60
C LEU A 216 4.70 -19.00 -9.71
N GLN A 217 3.52 -19.54 -9.38
CA GLN A 217 2.39 -19.57 -10.30
C GLN A 217 1.64 -18.24 -10.22
N PRO A 218 1.44 -17.54 -11.35
CA PRO A 218 0.57 -16.37 -11.35
C PRO A 218 -0.84 -16.74 -10.89
N VAL A 219 -1.41 -15.93 -10.00
CA VAL A 219 -2.71 -16.20 -9.38
C VAL A 219 -3.82 -15.37 -10.02
N ILE A 220 -3.53 -14.11 -10.35
CA ILE A 220 -4.53 -13.15 -10.82
C ILE A 220 -3.95 -12.28 -11.93
N GLY A 221 -4.75 -11.96 -12.95
CA GLY A 221 -4.41 -10.99 -13.99
C GLY A 221 -5.13 -9.65 -13.82
N PRO A 222 -4.92 -8.69 -14.74
CA PRO A 222 -5.55 -7.38 -14.69
C PRO A 222 -7.10 -7.41 -14.74
N ALA A 223 -7.68 -8.36 -15.47
CA ALA A 223 -9.13 -8.48 -15.60
C ALA A 223 -9.78 -8.98 -14.29
N GLU A 224 -9.17 -9.96 -13.64
CA GLU A 224 -9.63 -10.47 -12.36
C GLU A 224 -9.40 -9.45 -11.23
N LEU A 225 -8.32 -8.67 -11.28
CA LEU A 225 -8.12 -7.52 -10.37
C LEU A 225 -9.29 -6.53 -10.45
N ALA A 226 -9.76 -6.22 -11.66
CA ALA A 226 -10.93 -5.37 -11.86
C ALA A 226 -12.23 -6.00 -11.32
N ALA A 227 -12.37 -7.33 -11.43
CA ALA A 227 -13.48 -8.05 -10.84
C ALA A 227 -13.46 -7.99 -9.30
N CYS A 228 -12.29 -8.17 -8.67
CA CYS A 228 -12.13 -8.00 -7.22
C CYS A 228 -12.49 -6.58 -6.77
N ARG A 229 -12.05 -5.55 -7.51
CA ARG A 229 -12.42 -4.15 -7.22
C ARG A 229 -13.95 -3.94 -7.28
N SER A 230 -14.61 -4.54 -8.27
CA SER A 230 -16.06 -4.51 -8.40
C SER A 230 -16.78 -5.20 -7.23
N GLU A 231 -16.27 -6.36 -6.80
CA GLU A 231 -16.77 -7.10 -5.62
C GLU A 231 -16.63 -6.26 -4.34
N ILE A 232 -15.45 -5.67 -4.12
CA ILE A 232 -15.17 -4.77 -2.99
C ILE A 232 -16.12 -3.57 -2.99
N ALA A 233 -16.46 -3.04 -4.17
CA ALA A 233 -17.40 -1.95 -4.33
C ALA A 233 -18.85 -2.32 -3.95
N GLN A 234 -19.18 -3.59 -3.75
CA GLN A 234 -20.48 -4.06 -3.25
C GLN A 234 -20.48 -4.40 -1.75
N VAL A 235 -19.31 -4.44 -1.09
CA VAL A 235 -19.22 -4.70 0.36
C VAL A 235 -19.97 -3.63 1.13
N GLN A 236 -20.90 -4.08 1.98
CA GLN A 236 -21.76 -3.23 2.78
C GLN A 236 -21.01 -2.64 3.97
N VAL A 237 -21.35 -1.39 4.30
CA VAL A 237 -20.84 -0.71 5.49
C VAL A 237 -22.02 -0.10 6.21
N GLU A 238 -22.32 -0.63 7.39
CA GLU A 238 -23.43 -0.15 8.19
C GLU A 238 -23.15 1.24 8.78
N GLU A 239 -24.24 1.97 9.06
CA GLU A 239 -24.19 3.31 9.63
C GLU A 239 -23.37 3.37 10.94
N GLY A 240 -23.43 2.33 11.77
CA GLY A 240 -22.62 2.23 13.00
C GLY A 240 -21.12 2.24 12.71
N VAL A 241 -20.67 1.55 11.67
CA VAL A 241 -19.27 1.51 11.25
C VAL A 241 -18.84 2.85 10.64
N LEU A 242 -19.70 3.50 9.85
CA LEU A 242 -19.44 4.85 9.32
C LEU A 242 -19.26 5.88 10.44
N ARG A 243 -20.12 5.82 11.46
CA ARG A 243 -19.99 6.64 12.68
C ARG A 243 -18.72 6.33 13.43
N TYR A 244 -18.33 5.06 13.53
CA TYR A 244 -17.09 4.67 14.17
C TYR A 244 -15.85 5.23 13.45
N ILE A 245 -15.76 5.08 12.13
CA ILE A 245 -14.65 5.63 11.32
C ILE A 245 -14.53 7.15 11.50
N THR A 246 -15.67 7.85 11.47
CA THR A 246 -15.69 9.31 11.65
C THR A 246 -15.38 9.72 13.09
N ALA A 247 -15.82 8.96 14.09
CA ALA A 247 -15.49 9.18 15.50
C ALA A 247 -13.98 9.05 15.74
N ILE A 248 -13.30 8.07 15.14
CA ILE A 248 -11.84 7.92 15.22
C ILE A 248 -11.13 9.18 14.71
N ALA A 249 -11.56 9.70 13.55
CA ALA A 249 -10.98 10.93 13.01
C ALA A 249 -11.27 12.15 13.92
N GLN A 250 -12.50 12.30 14.42
CA GLN A 250 -12.85 13.40 15.31
C GLN A 250 -12.07 13.36 16.64
N GLU A 251 -11.95 12.19 17.25
CA GLU A 251 -11.22 12.01 18.50
C GLU A 251 -9.73 12.29 18.31
N SER A 252 -9.14 11.87 17.18
CA SER A 252 -7.75 12.22 16.87
C SER A 252 -7.50 13.73 16.79
N ARG A 253 -8.47 14.53 16.33
CA ARG A 253 -8.36 16.00 16.25
C ARG A 253 -8.55 16.70 17.59
N LYS A 254 -9.17 16.03 18.57
CA LYS A 254 -9.39 16.54 19.93
C LYS A 254 -8.34 16.04 20.92
N SER A 255 -7.51 15.08 20.50
CA SER A 255 -6.54 14.44 21.38
C SER A 255 -5.53 15.45 21.95
N PRO A 256 -5.28 15.44 23.27
CA PRO A 256 -4.22 16.25 23.86
C PRO A 256 -2.84 15.76 23.42
N ASP A 257 -2.70 14.50 23.01
CA ASP A 257 -1.42 13.90 22.61
C ASP A 257 -0.96 14.36 21.21
N LEU A 258 -1.85 14.98 20.42
CA LEU A 258 -1.63 15.30 19.00
C LEU A 258 -1.61 16.81 18.74
N THR A 259 -0.65 17.24 17.93
CA THR A 259 -0.61 18.57 17.30
C THR A 259 -1.51 18.60 16.07
N LEU A 260 -1.48 17.53 15.28
CA LEU A 260 -2.28 17.35 14.07
C LEU A 260 -2.98 16.01 14.12
N GLY A 261 -4.32 16.03 14.09
CA GLY A 261 -5.15 14.84 13.96
C GLY A 261 -5.38 14.42 12.50
N ALA A 262 -6.06 13.30 12.32
CA ALA A 262 -6.24 12.70 11.01
C ALA A 262 -7.16 13.51 10.08
N SER A 263 -6.77 13.60 8.80
CA SER A 263 -7.52 14.32 7.75
C SER A 263 -8.79 13.58 7.31
N ALA A 264 -9.62 14.21 6.46
CA ALA A 264 -10.74 13.50 5.83
C ALA A 264 -10.27 12.35 4.90
N ARG A 265 -9.07 12.49 4.31
CA ARG A 265 -8.44 11.42 3.52
C ARG A 265 -8.17 10.18 4.37
N ALA A 266 -7.80 10.34 5.64
CA ALA A 266 -7.63 9.20 6.56
C ALA A 266 -8.93 8.42 6.77
N SER A 267 -10.07 9.12 6.92
CA SER A 267 -11.39 8.47 7.04
C SER A 267 -11.79 7.73 5.76
N ILE A 268 -11.56 8.33 4.59
CA ILE A 268 -11.83 7.70 3.29
C ILE A 268 -10.93 6.47 3.10
N ALA A 269 -9.64 6.59 3.43
CA ALA A 269 -8.69 5.50 3.38
C ALA A 269 -9.11 4.33 4.27
N LEU A 270 -9.52 4.59 5.53
CA LEU A 270 -10.05 3.54 6.41
C LEU A 270 -11.30 2.89 5.85
N PHE A 271 -12.24 3.68 5.32
CA PHE A 271 -13.45 3.15 4.72
C PHE A 271 -13.13 2.21 3.54
N GLN A 272 -12.28 2.65 2.61
CA GLN A 272 -11.93 1.86 1.41
C GLN A 272 -11.16 0.59 1.77
N THR A 273 -10.21 0.69 2.70
CA THR A 273 -9.37 -0.45 3.11
C THR A 273 -10.14 -1.45 3.96
N ALA A 274 -11.07 -1.00 4.81
CA ALA A 274 -11.90 -1.90 5.60
C ALA A 274 -12.81 -2.75 4.73
N ARG A 275 -13.35 -2.18 3.65
CA ARG A 275 -14.13 -2.94 2.64
C ARG A 275 -13.27 -3.95 1.89
N ALA A 276 -12.09 -3.53 1.45
CA ALA A 276 -11.16 -4.42 0.76
C ALA A 276 -10.70 -5.58 1.66
N TYR A 277 -10.40 -5.29 2.93
CA TYR A 277 -10.03 -6.29 3.91
C TYR A 277 -11.20 -7.24 4.23
N ALA A 278 -12.42 -6.74 4.41
CA ALA A 278 -13.60 -7.59 4.62
C ALA A 278 -13.82 -8.58 3.45
N ALA A 279 -13.72 -8.11 2.20
CA ALA A 279 -13.78 -8.99 1.02
C ALA A 279 -12.66 -10.03 1.01
N LEU A 280 -11.45 -9.64 1.41
CA LEU A 280 -10.31 -10.55 1.56
C LEU A 280 -10.58 -11.66 2.58
N GLN A 281 -11.32 -11.34 3.64
CA GLN A 281 -11.77 -12.28 4.67
C GLN A 281 -13.03 -13.08 4.26
N GLY A 282 -13.55 -12.89 3.05
CA GLY A 282 -14.76 -13.58 2.58
C GLY A 282 -16.06 -13.02 3.17
N ARG A 283 -16.05 -11.77 3.64
CA ARG A 283 -17.24 -11.10 4.17
C ARG A 283 -17.77 -10.05 3.19
N SER A 284 -19.10 -10.01 3.07
CA SER A 284 -19.82 -9.00 2.28
C SER A 284 -20.15 -7.73 3.07
N PHE A 285 -19.68 -7.63 4.32
CA PHE A 285 -19.87 -6.46 5.18
C PHE A 285 -18.64 -6.21 6.07
N VAL A 286 -18.41 -4.94 6.38
CA VAL A 286 -17.32 -4.50 7.27
C VAL A 286 -17.73 -4.65 8.73
N VAL A 287 -16.81 -5.13 9.57
CA VAL A 287 -16.98 -5.15 11.03
C VAL A 287 -16.06 -4.12 11.70
N PRO A 288 -16.37 -3.67 12.93
CA PRO A 288 -15.54 -2.67 13.63
C PRO A 288 -14.08 -3.09 13.85
N ASP A 289 -13.82 -4.38 13.97
CA ASP A 289 -12.46 -4.89 14.15
C ASP A 289 -11.60 -4.73 12.89
N ASP A 290 -12.18 -4.71 11.69
CA ASP A 290 -11.47 -4.35 10.46
C ASP A 290 -10.94 -2.92 10.53
N VAL A 291 -11.78 -2.01 11.02
CA VAL A 291 -11.43 -0.59 11.17
C VAL A 291 -10.31 -0.44 12.21
N LYS A 292 -10.38 -1.15 13.34
CA LYS A 292 -9.32 -1.11 14.36
C LYS A 292 -7.99 -1.64 13.85
N LEU A 293 -8.01 -2.75 13.12
CA LEU A 293 -6.81 -3.36 12.55
C LEU A 293 -6.12 -2.38 11.59
N LEU A 294 -6.91 -1.74 10.72
CA LEU A 294 -6.41 -0.84 9.68
C LEU A 294 -6.11 0.58 10.19
N ALA A 295 -6.61 0.96 11.36
CA ALA A 295 -6.36 2.27 11.97
C ALA A 295 -4.87 2.59 12.05
N LYS A 296 -4.04 1.65 12.56
CA LYS A 296 -2.60 1.87 12.70
C LYS A 296 -1.90 2.16 11.36
N PRO A 297 -1.93 1.27 10.36
CA PRO A 297 -1.23 1.50 9.10
C PRO A 297 -1.78 2.69 8.30
N VAL A 298 -3.06 3.08 8.49
CA VAL A 298 -3.64 4.28 7.84
C VAL A 298 -3.26 5.58 8.58
N TYR A 299 -3.26 5.59 9.91
CA TYR A 299 -3.17 6.83 10.68
C TYR A 299 -1.75 7.21 11.08
N ARG A 300 -0.82 6.25 11.23
CA ARG A 300 0.50 6.52 11.83
C ARG A 300 1.32 7.61 11.15
N HIS A 301 1.13 7.81 9.85
CA HIS A 301 1.80 8.84 9.05
C HIS A 301 0.90 10.03 8.71
N ARG A 302 -0.30 10.08 9.30
CA ARG A 302 -1.31 11.14 9.13
C ARG A 302 -1.64 11.88 10.43
N ILE A 303 -0.94 11.56 11.50
CA ILE A 303 -1.03 12.24 12.80
C ILE A 303 0.34 12.76 13.19
N MET A 304 0.36 13.88 13.91
CA MET A 304 1.58 14.46 14.46
C MET A 304 1.43 14.54 15.96
N LEU A 305 2.37 13.92 16.69
CA LEU A 305 2.44 14.01 18.13
C LEU A 305 2.77 15.46 18.56
N ARG A 306 2.43 15.79 19.80
CA ARG A 306 2.99 16.97 20.45
C ARG A 306 4.43 16.72 20.85
N PRO A 307 5.32 17.73 20.80
CA PRO A 307 6.70 17.59 21.25
C PRO A 307 6.80 17.04 22.68
N GLU A 308 5.91 17.46 23.58
CA GLU A 308 5.89 16.98 24.96
C GLU A 308 5.58 15.48 25.05
N ALA A 309 4.61 15.00 24.26
CA ALA A 309 4.23 13.59 24.23
C ALA A 309 5.34 12.72 23.62
N GLU A 310 6.05 13.23 22.61
CA GLU A 310 7.19 12.55 21.99
C GLU A 310 8.37 12.42 22.98
N ILE A 311 8.65 13.47 23.76
CA ILE A 311 9.68 13.45 24.83
C ILE A 311 9.33 12.42 25.92
N GLU A 312 8.04 12.23 26.23
CA GLU A 312 7.56 11.20 27.14
C GLU A 312 7.60 9.78 26.54
N GLY A 313 8.09 9.62 25.30
CA GLY A 313 8.24 8.34 24.62
C GLY A 313 6.95 7.81 24.00
N LEU A 314 5.92 8.64 23.84
CA LEU A 314 4.71 8.23 23.14
C LEU A 314 5.02 8.03 21.66
N THR A 315 4.57 6.91 21.10
CA THR A 315 4.67 6.63 19.66
C THR A 315 3.33 6.88 18.95
N PRO A 316 3.32 7.13 17.62
CA PRO A 316 2.07 7.26 16.88
C PRO A 316 1.14 6.04 17.05
N ASP A 317 1.71 4.83 17.04
CA ASP A 317 0.95 3.58 17.23
C ASP A 317 0.33 3.49 18.64
N ALA A 318 1.03 3.96 19.67
CA ALA A 318 0.51 4.03 21.04
C ALA A 318 -0.59 5.11 21.17
N ALA A 319 -0.42 6.27 20.53
CA ALA A 319 -1.45 7.30 20.48
C ALA A 319 -2.72 6.77 19.80
N ILE A 320 -2.59 6.08 18.66
CA ILE A 320 -3.71 5.44 17.95
C ILE A 320 -4.40 4.40 18.84
N ALA A 321 -3.64 3.56 19.56
CA ALA A 321 -4.22 2.58 20.49
C ALA A 321 -5.02 3.25 21.61
N ARG A 322 -4.51 4.34 22.19
CA ARG A 322 -5.24 5.14 23.19
C ARG A 322 -6.53 5.75 22.62
N LEU A 323 -6.48 6.28 21.40
CA LEU A 323 -7.65 6.83 20.71
C LEU A 323 -8.74 5.76 20.52
N LEU A 324 -8.36 4.59 20.00
CA LEU A 324 -9.29 3.48 19.78
C LEU A 324 -9.90 2.97 21.09
N GLY A 325 -9.13 2.95 22.19
CA GLY A 325 -9.59 2.52 23.50
C GLY A 325 -10.60 3.45 24.18
N ARG A 326 -10.70 4.72 23.76
CA ARG A 326 -11.69 5.68 24.27
C ARG A 326 -13.04 5.60 23.59
N LEU A 327 -13.10 4.99 22.41
CA LEU A 327 -14.29 4.96 21.58
C LEU A 327 -15.11 3.71 21.85
N GLU A 328 -16.41 3.89 22.04
CA GLU A 328 -17.33 2.77 22.10
C GLU A 328 -17.38 2.07 20.74
N VAL A 329 -17.18 0.77 20.76
CA VAL A 329 -17.27 -0.08 19.57
C VAL A 329 -18.75 -0.28 19.26
N PRO A 330 -19.24 0.07 18.06
CA PRO A 330 -20.63 -0.17 17.72
C PRO A 330 -20.92 -1.67 17.77
N ARG A 331 -22.13 -2.01 18.22
CA ARG A 331 -22.64 -3.38 18.24
C ARG A 331 -23.18 -3.78 16.88
#